data_AF-A0AB39V0V8-F1
#
_entry.id   AF-A0AB39V0V8-F1
#
_cell.length_a   1.000
_cell.length_b   1.000
_cell.length_c   1.000
_cell.angle_alpha   90.00
_cell.angle_beta   90.00
_cell.angle_gamma   90.00
#
_symmetry.space_group_name_H-M   'P 1'
#
loop_
_entity.id
_entity.type
_entity.pdbx_description
1 polymer ?
#
loop_
_entity_poly.entity_id
_entity_poly.type
_entity_poly.pdbx_seq_one_letter_code
_entity_poly.pdbx_strand_id
1 'polypeptide(L)'
;MNLENIQKKLFERKLDTTEYFKTAFDVYREFLKNNKLLVFLTYLLMLAIIGTDFFNRYLIFKIVIHEDKSPKTVLMLTVFGILELIFSIIQSFLTGYYLKKIVMEIEDKKEFNFKKFILKILRLISIQYCLVLVFMVIVELLKMSSLGIISLILQITVIIIAIKYFLYFEAYYIHDNTGIISSIDYSHQLSKGNRLRKIIPGVILILISIIPVLVIAFGILQVFEMSFWLGIIVVAIFIVGAVFAGIYLQTLSSVIFLNVEYDFLKKREKNNEIEEGYYENKE
;
A
#
# COMPACT_ATOMS: atom_id res chain seq x y z
N MET A 1 -8.60 12.33 21.74
CA MET A 1 -8.72 10.92 22.15
C MET A 1 -7.31 10.44 22.40
N ASN A 2 -7.03 9.91 23.59
CA ASN A 2 -5.69 9.39 23.92
C ASN A 2 -5.48 8.07 23.15
N LEU A 3 -4.34 7.90 22.46
CA LEU A 3 -4.01 6.68 21.69
C LEU A 3 -3.95 5.44 22.59
N GLU A 4 -3.64 5.62 23.88
CA GLU A 4 -3.70 4.58 24.91
C GLU A 4 -5.10 3.95 25.03
N ASN A 5 -6.17 4.76 24.91
CA ASN A 5 -7.54 4.23 24.90
C ASN A 5 -7.85 3.44 23.63
N ILE A 6 -7.18 3.73 22.51
CA ILE A 6 -7.33 2.99 21.26
C ILE A 6 -6.67 1.62 21.37
N GLN A 7 -5.43 1.55 21.86
CA GLN A 7 -4.74 0.27 22.06
C GLN A 7 -5.57 -0.67 22.94
N LYS A 8 -6.05 -0.17 24.09
CA LYS A 8 -6.91 -0.92 25.00
C LYS A 8 -8.19 -1.42 24.30
N LYS A 9 -8.85 -0.54 23.56
CA LYS A 9 -10.05 -0.90 22.77
C LYS A 9 -9.78 -2.01 21.75
N LEU A 10 -8.64 -1.94 21.04
CA LEU A 10 -8.26 -2.96 20.05
C LEU A 10 -7.93 -4.30 20.71
N PHE A 11 -7.43 -4.30 21.94
CA PHE A 11 -7.07 -5.51 22.69
C PHE A 11 -8.27 -6.19 23.35
N GLU A 12 -9.18 -5.41 23.94
CA GLU A 12 -10.28 -5.94 24.75
C GLU A 12 -11.28 -6.76 23.93
N ARG A 13 -11.65 -6.26 22.74
CA ARG A 13 -12.67 -6.88 21.91
C ARG A 13 -12.39 -6.80 20.42
N LYS A 14 -13.00 -7.73 19.71
CA LYS A 14 -12.96 -7.77 18.26
C LYS A 14 -13.95 -6.77 17.67
N LEU A 15 -13.45 -5.84 16.85
CA LEU A 15 -14.27 -4.77 16.29
C LEU A 15 -15.12 -5.26 15.11
N ASP A 16 -16.24 -4.58 14.86
CA ASP A 16 -16.98 -4.68 13.60
C ASP A 16 -16.46 -3.70 12.52
N THR A 17 -17.05 -3.77 11.33
CA THR A 17 -16.64 -2.94 10.18
C THR A 17 -16.82 -1.45 10.46
N THR A 18 -17.93 -1.04 11.06
CA THR A 18 -18.22 0.37 11.38
C THR A 18 -17.25 0.88 12.44
N GLU A 19 -16.95 0.05 13.43
CA GLU A 19 -15.98 0.36 14.47
C GLU A 19 -14.56 0.47 13.94
N TYR A 20 -14.17 -0.32 12.94
CA TYR A 20 -12.89 -0.15 12.26
C TYR A 20 -12.79 1.24 11.62
N PHE A 21 -13.79 1.67 10.84
CA PHE A 21 -13.79 3.01 10.23
C PHE A 21 -13.71 4.13 11.26
N LYS A 22 -14.51 4.06 12.35
CA LYS A 22 -14.48 5.05 13.43
C LYS A 22 -13.13 5.11 14.13
N THR A 23 -12.61 3.95 14.54
CA THR A 23 -11.34 3.87 15.27
C THR A 23 -10.17 4.31 14.38
N ALA A 24 -10.18 3.91 13.10
CA ALA A 24 -9.20 4.37 12.13
C ALA A 24 -9.27 5.89 11.91
N PHE A 25 -10.47 6.49 11.93
CA PHE A 25 -10.62 7.94 11.80
C PHE A 25 -10.05 8.70 13.00
N ASP A 26 -10.23 8.18 14.21
CA ASP A 26 -9.65 8.77 15.41
C ASP A 26 -8.11 8.76 15.37
N VAL A 27 -7.52 7.61 15.00
CA VAL A 27 -6.05 7.50 14.80
C VAL A 27 -5.59 8.44 13.68
N TYR A 28 -6.28 8.42 12.54
CA TYR A 28 -5.95 9.20 11.36
C TYR A 28 -5.91 10.69 11.65
N ARG A 29 -6.92 11.20 12.37
CA ARG A 29 -7.00 12.60 12.75
C ARG A 29 -5.81 13.02 13.60
N GLU A 30 -5.40 12.20 14.55
CA GLU A 30 -4.27 12.50 15.42
C GLU A 30 -2.94 12.40 14.66
N PHE A 31 -2.79 11.36 13.85
CA PHE A 31 -1.64 11.17 12.97
C PHE A 31 -1.42 12.39 12.06
N LEU A 32 -2.47 12.90 11.39
CA LEU A 32 -2.36 14.06 10.50
C LEU A 32 -1.92 15.33 11.23
N LYS A 33 -2.39 15.56 12.47
CA LYS A 33 -1.97 16.74 13.25
C LYS A 33 -0.48 16.70 13.56
N ASN A 34 0.03 15.53 13.91
CA ASN A 34 1.40 15.34 14.37
C ASN A 34 2.39 15.19 13.20
N ASN A 35 1.91 14.86 12.00
CA ASN A 35 2.74 14.48 10.86
C ASN A 35 2.59 15.38 9.63
N LYS A 36 2.22 16.66 9.80
CA LYS A 36 1.96 17.61 8.68
C LYS A 36 3.05 17.64 7.61
N LEU A 37 4.32 17.65 7.99
CA LEU A 37 5.44 17.65 7.05
C LEU A 37 5.49 16.37 6.21
N LEU A 38 5.26 15.21 6.81
CA LEU A 38 5.23 13.92 6.11
C LEU A 38 4.09 13.89 5.08
N VAL A 39 2.91 14.41 5.45
CA VAL A 39 1.75 14.53 4.55
C VAL A 39 2.09 15.44 3.38
N PHE A 40 2.71 16.59 3.63
CA PHE A 40 3.12 17.53 2.60
C PHE A 40 4.18 16.93 1.65
N LEU A 41 5.18 16.21 2.17
CA LEU A 41 6.17 15.52 1.34
C LEU A 41 5.54 14.42 0.49
N THR A 42 4.54 13.72 1.02
CA THR A 42 3.78 12.71 0.27
C THR A 42 2.99 13.35 -0.87
N TYR A 43 2.41 14.53 -0.63
CA TYR A 43 1.75 15.31 -1.68
C TYR A 43 2.71 15.73 -2.80
N LEU A 44 3.89 16.26 -2.45
CA LEU A 44 4.91 16.62 -3.45
C LEU A 44 5.39 15.41 -4.25
N LEU A 45 5.58 14.26 -3.59
CA LEU A 45 5.95 13.02 -4.28
C LEU A 45 4.86 12.57 -5.26
N MET A 46 3.58 12.63 -4.87
CA MET A 46 2.47 12.27 -5.75
C MET A 46 2.37 13.20 -6.95
N LEU A 47 2.60 14.51 -6.78
CA LEU A 47 2.72 15.45 -7.90
C LEU A 47 3.86 15.05 -8.85
N ALA A 48 5.02 14.71 -8.31
CA ALA A 48 6.17 14.31 -9.11
C ALA A 48 5.91 13.01 -9.89
N ILE A 49 5.28 12.02 -9.26
CA ILE A 49 4.89 10.74 -9.90
C ILE A 49 3.93 11.01 -11.06
N ILE A 50 2.83 11.71 -10.80
CA ILE A 50 1.79 11.95 -11.81
C ILE A 50 2.32 12.83 -12.94
N GLY A 51 3.11 13.86 -12.62
CA GLY A 51 3.75 14.70 -13.64
C GLY A 51 4.73 13.92 -14.52
N THR A 52 5.49 13.00 -13.92
CA THR A 52 6.44 12.13 -14.63
C THR A 52 5.71 11.13 -15.54
N ASP A 53 4.67 10.45 -15.05
CA ASP A 53 3.85 9.54 -15.85
C ASP A 53 3.19 10.27 -17.03
N PHE A 54 2.64 11.47 -16.80
CA PHE A 54 2.06 12.29 -17.87
C PHE A 54 3.10 12.62 -18.96
N PHE A 55 4.32 13.02 -18.55
CA PHE A 55 5.39 13.32 -19.50
C PHE A 55 5.86 12.06 -20.26
N ASN A 56 6.02 10.93 -19.57
CA ASN A 56 6.35 9.64 -20.18
C ASN A 56 5.32 9.24 -21.26
N ARG A 57 4.02 9.33 -20.94
CA ARG A 57 2.94 9.04 -21.91
C ARG A 57 2.97 9.98 -23.11
N TYR A 58 3.22 11.27 -22.89
CA TYR A 58 3.38 12.25 -23.96
C TYR A 58 4.55 11.89 -24.90
N LEU A 59 5.71 11.50 -24.34
CA LEU A 59 6.85 11.06 -25.15
C LEU A 59 6.57 9.77 -25.93
N ILE A 60 5.90 8.80 -25.31
CA ILE A 60 5.46 7.56 -25.99
C ILE A 60 4.53 7.91 -27.15
N PHE A 61 3.57 8.80 -26.94
CA PHE A 61 2.66 9.26 -27.98
C PHE A 61 3.42 9.90 -29.16
N LYS A 62 4.44 10.72 -28.90
CA LYS A 62 5.29 11.26 -29.97
C LYS A 62 6.05 10.18 -30.73
N ILE A 63 6.58 9.17 -30.05
CA ILE A 63 7.32 8.07 -30.69
C ILE A 63 6.40 7.17 -31.54
N VAL A 64 5.21 6.84 -31.02
CA VAL A 64 4.32 5.85 -31.63
C VAL A 64 3.44 6.46 -32.71
N ILE A 65 2.89 7.66 -32.48
CA ILE A 65 1.93 8.30 -33.40
C ILE A 65 2.62 9.27 -34.35
N HIS A 66 3.60 10.03 -33.86
CA HIS A 66 4.32 11.04 -34.66
C HIS A 66 5.66 10.53 -35.20
N GLU A 67 5.98 9.25 -34.96
CA GLU A 67 7.23 8.59 -35.38
C GLU A 67 8.53 9.34 -35.00
N ASP A 68 8.48 10.20 -33.97
CA ASP A 68 9.64 10.97 -33.47
C ASP A 68 10.57 10.05 -32.68
N LYS A 69 11.39 9.28 -33.40
CA LYS A 69 12.44 8.40 -32.86
C LYS A 69 13.78 9.10 -32.73
N SER A 70 13.79 10.42 -32.58
CA SER A 70 15.04 11.16 -32.42
C SER A 70 15.79 10.69 -31.15
N PRO A 71 17.14 10.62 -31.16
CA PRO A 71 17.90 10.19 -30.00
C PRO A 71 17.57 10.98 -28.72
N LYS A 72 17.22 12.26 -28.87
CA LYS A 72 16.78 13.14 -27.77
C LYS A 72 15.47 12.65 -27.14
N THR A 73 14.46 12.33 -27.94
CA THR A 73 13.15 11.86 -27.46
C THR A 73 13.29 10.50 -26.75
N VAL A 74 14.09 9.58 -27.31
CA VAL A 74 14.37 8.27 -26.70
C VAL A 74 15.15 8.43 -25.38
N LEU A 75 16.16 9.30 -25.34
CA LEU A 75 16.91 9.60 -24.12
C LEU A 75 15.98 10.19 -23.04
N MET A 76 15.13 11.15 -23.38
CA MET A 76 14.16 11.72 -22.44
C MET A 76 13.23 10.66 -21.88
N LEU A 77 12.66 9.80 -22.72
CA LEU A 77 11.79 8.71 -22.28
C LEU A 77 12.51 7.79 -21.28
N THR A 78 13.78 7.50 -21.55
CA THR A 78 14.60 6.65 -20.68
C THR A 78 14.85 7.31 -19.32
N VAL A 79 15.20 8.60 -19.31
CA VAL A 79 15.43 9.39 -18.08
C VAL A 79 14.16 9.47 -17.23
N PHE A 80 13.02 9.82 -17.84
CA PHE A 80 11.75 9.90 -17.11
C PHE A 80 11.26 8.52 -16.66
N GLY A 81 11.53 7.43 -17.40
CA GLY A 81 11.29 6.07 -16.95
C GLY A 81 12.12 5.69 -15.71
N ILE A 82 13.39 6.10 -15.65
CA ILE A 82 14.24 5.91 -14.45
C ILE A 82 13.71 6.74 -13.27
N LEU A 83 13.28 7.98 -13.50
CA LEU A 83 12.69 8.82 -12.44
C LEU A 83 11.40 8.20 -11.88
N GLU A 84 10.54 7.65 -12.75
CA GLU A 84 9.33 6.95 -12.34
C GLU A 84 9.64 5.74 -11.43
N LEU A 85 10.65 4.95 -11.79
CA LEU A 85 11.15 3.84 -10.97
C LEU A 85 11.62 4.34 -9.59
N ILE A 86 12.42 5.41 -9.55
CA ILE A 86 12.93 6.00 -8.30
C ILE A 86 11.76 6.46 -7.42
N PHE A 87 10.80 7.18 -7.99
CA PHE A 87 9.64 7.65 -7.22
C PHE A 87 8.77 6.49 -6.72
N SER A 88 8.61 5.42 -7.49
CA SER A 88 7.90 4.21 -7.07
C SER A 88 8.58 3.53 -5.86
N ILE A 89 9.92 3.48 -5.83
CA ILE A 89 10.69 2.97 -4.68
C ILE A 89 10.48 3.86 -3.45
N ILE A 90 10.54 5.18 -3.61
CA ILE A 90 10.29 6.13 -2.51
C ILE A 90 8.85 5.99 -1.99
N GLN A 91 7.87 5.85 -2.87
CA GLN A 91 6.46 5.68 -2.49
C GLN A 91 6.23 4.36 -1.72
N SER A 92 6.88 3.28 -2.16
CA SER A 92 6.84 1.98 -1.46
C SER A 92 7.48 2.10 -0.06
N PHE A 93 8.59 2.84 0.04
CA PHE A 93 9.20 3.13 1.33
C PHE A 93 8.31 3.95 2.26
N LEU A 94 7.68 5.01 1.76
CA LEU A 94 6.73 5.82 2.52
C LEU A 94 5.55 4.99 3.00
N THR A 95 5.02 4.11 2.16
CA THR A 95 3.90 3.21 2.53
C THR A 95 4.26 2.36 3.76
N GLY A 96 5.42 1.70 3.73
CA GLY A 96 5.90 0.94 4.88
C GLY A 96 6.19 1.81 6.11
N TYR A 97 6.67 3.04 5.89
CA TYR A 97 6.96 3.99 6.98
C TYR A 97 5.67 4.48 7.66
N TYR A 98 4.62 4.78 6.88
CA TYR A 98 3.29 5.12 7.41
C TYR A 98 2.76 4.01 8.30
N LEU A 99 2.74 2.77 7.79
CA LEU A 99 2.30 1.61 8.56
C LEU A 99 3.09 1.51 9.88
N LYS A 100 4.42 1.51 9.81
CA LYS A 100 5.28 1.37 11.00
C LYS A 100 5.02 2.48 12.01
N LYS A 101 4.95 3.72 11.54
CA LYS A 101 4.75 4.90 12.39
C LYS A 101 3.37 4.89 13.05
N ILE A 102 2.31 4.62 12.29
CA ILE A 102 0.94 4.52 12.82
C ILE A 102 0.86 3.44 13.91
N VAL A 103 1.43 2.25 13.65
CA VAL A 103 1.40 1.18 14.64
C VAL A 103 2.19 1.55 15.90
N MET A 104 3.36 2.16 15.75
CA MET A 104 4.15 2.63 16.90
C MET A 104 3.41 3.71 17.71
N GLU A 105 2.70 4.63 17.07
CA GLU A 105 1.86 5.63 17.74
C GLU A 105 0.69 4.99 18.50
N ILE A 106 0.02 3.97 17.91
CA ILE A 106 -1.06 3.25 18.60
C ILE A 106 -0.53 2.49 19.83
N GLU A 107 0.65 1.87 19.73
CA GLU A 107 1.23 1.06 20.80
C GLU A 107 2.12 1.82 21.80
N ASP A 108 2.23 3.15 21.66
CA ASP A 108 3.15 4.02 22.40
C ASP A 108 4.61 3.51 22.42
N LYS A 109 5.06 2.90 21.31
CA LYS A 109 6.43 2.43 21.16
C LYS A 109 7.35 3.59 20.77
N LYS A 110 8.36 3.88 21.61
CA LYS A 110 9.33 4.97 21.39
C LYS A 110 10.57 4.56 20.60
N GLU A 111 10.93 3.27 20.64
CA GLU A 111 12.15 2.78 20.00
C GLU A 111 11.92 2.42 18.53
N PHE A 112 12.64 3.11 17.64
CA PHE A 112 12.62 2.85 16.20
C PHE A 112 14.03 2.61 15.66
N ASN A 113 14.32 1.36 15.29
CA ASN A 113 15.57 1.04 14.59
C ASN A 113 15.43 1.34 13.09
N PHE A 114 15.75 2.57 12.70
CA PHE A 114 15.61 3.04 11.32
C PHE A 114 16.46 2.26 10.31
N LYS A 115 17.70 1.90 10.68
CA LYS A 115 18.61 1.13 9.81
C LYS A 115 18.02 -0.25 9.48
N LYS A 116 17.53 -0.96 10.51
CA LYS A 116 16.91 -2.28 10.33
C LYS A 116 15.62 -2.18 9.52
N PHE A 117 14.82 -1.14 9.74
CA PHE A 117 13.62 -0.85 8.96
C PHE A 117 13.94 -0.62 7.46
N ILE A 118 14.92 0.23 7.13
CA ILE A 118 15.32 0.46 5.74
C ILE A 118 15.71 -0.86 5.05
N LEU A 119 16.53 -1.68 5.70
CA LEU A 119 16.96 -2.96 5.13
C LEU A 119 15.79 -3.92 4.88
N LYS A 120 14.81 -3.96 5.79
CA LYS A 120 13.58 -4.74 5.62
C LYS A 120 12.77 -4.26 4.42
N ILE A 121 12.53 -2.96 4.32
CA ILE A 121 11.76 -2.39 3.21
C ILE A 121 12.47 -2.60 1.88
N LEU A 122 13.79 -2.40 1.80
CA LEU A 122 14.54 -2.68 0.58
C LEU A 122 14.44 -4.15 0.17
N ARG A 123 14.54 -5.08 1.13
CA ARG A 123 14.37 -6.52 0.85
C ARG A 123 12.96 -6.83 0.33
N LEU A 124 11.94 -6.22 0.93
CA LEU A 124 10.55 -6.38 0.51
C LEU A 124 10.34 -5.85 -0.93
N ILE A 125 10.81 -4.63 -1.20
CA ILE A 125 10.72 -3.99 -2.52
C ILE A 125 11.44 -4.85 -3.58
N SER A 126 12.66 -5.31 -3.31
CA SER A 126 13.41 -6.16 -4.25
C SER A 126 12.66 -7.45 -4.59
N ILE A 127 12.08 -8.12 -3.59
CA ILE A 127 11.31 -9.35 -3.81
C ILE A 127 10.05 -9.06 -4.62
N GLN A 128 9.33 -7.99 -4.30
CA GLN A 128 8.14 -7.58 -5.04
C GLN A 128 8.47 -7.30 -6.51
N TYR A 129 9.52 -6.53 -6.80
CA TYR A 129 9.95 -6.26 -8.17
C TYR A 129 10.35 -7.54 -8.92
N CYS A 130 11.15 -8.42 -8.31
CA CYS A 130 11.52 -9.69 -8.92
C CYS A 130 10.30 -10.55 -9.25
N LEU A 131 9.34 -10.66 -8.32
CA LEU A 131 8.12 -11.43 -8.52
C LEU A 131 7.26 -10.84 -9.64
N VAL A 132 7.07 -9.53 -9.67
CA VAL A 132 6.29 -8.85 -10.72
C VAL A 132 6.93 -9.05 -12.09
N LEU A 133 8.25 -8.90 -12.22
CA LEU A 133 8.95 -9.10 -13.49
C LEU A 133 8.81 -10.53 -14.00
N VAL A 134 9.08 -11.53 -13.15
CA VAL A 134 8.94 -12.95 -13.52
C VAL A 134 7.50 -13.25 -13.92
N PHE A 135 6.52 -12.76 -13.15
CA PHE A 135 5.12 -12.97 -13.44
C PHE A 135 4.68 -12.35 -14.77
N MET A 136 5.10 -11.10 -15.05
CA MET A 136 4.80 -10.41 -16.31
C MET A 136 5.34 -11.17 -17.52
N VAL A 137 6.59 -11.66 -17.44
CA VAL A 137 7.21 -12.47 -18.50
C VAL A 137 6.42 -13.76 -18.75
N ILE A 138 6.03 -14.48 -17.70
CA ILE A 138 5.25 -15.73 -17.82
C ILE A 138 3.87 -15.45 -18.45
N VAL A 139 3.17 -14.42 -17.98
CA VAL A 139 1.84 -14.05 -18.49
C VAL A 139 1.91 -13.70 -19.97
N GLU A 140 2.93 -12.96 -20.39
CA GLU A 140 3.11 -12.57 -21.79
C GLU A 140 3.45 -13.78 -22.69
N LEU A 141 4.33 -14.67 -22.22
CA LEU A 141 4.68 -15.90 -22.93
C LEU A 141 3.45 -16.80 -23.15
N LEU A 142 2.59 -16.94 -22.14
CA LEU A 142 1.35 -17.71 -22.24
C LEU A 142 0.36 -17.07 -23.23
N LYS A 143 0.25 -15.74 -23.25
CA LYS A 143 -0.61 -15.03 -24.21
C LYS A 143 -0.12 -15.21 -25.65
N MET A 144 1.18 -15.04 -25.89
CA MET A 144 1.79 -15.26 -27.21
C MET A 144 1.58 -16.69 -27.72
N SER A 145 1.56 -17.66 -26.80
CA SER A 145 1.34 -19.07 -27.12
C SER A 145 -0.14 -19.43 -27.32
N SER A 146 -1.05 -18.45 -27.45
CA SER A 146 -2.51 -18.62 -27.53
C SER A 146 -3.17 -19.32 -26.33
N LEU A 147 -2.46 -19.45 -25.20
CA LEU A 147 -2.94 -20.06 -23.96
C LEU A 147 -3.60 -19.03 -23.03
N GLY A 148 -4.43 -18.15 -23.60
CA GLY A 148 -5.04 -17.03 -22.87
C GLY A 148 -5.89 -17.45 -21.66
N ILE A 149 -6.61 -18.57 -21.76
CA ILE A 149 -7.40 -19.13 -20.65
C ILE A 149 -6.48 -19.58 -19.50
N ILE A 150 -5.33 -20.19 -19.80
CA ILE A 150 -4.36 -20.62 -18.78
C ILE A 150 -3.77 -19.39 -18.08
N SER A 151 -3.47 -18.33 -18.83
CA SER A 151 -3.02 -17.05 -18.27
C SER A 151 -4.04 -16.46 -17.29
N LEU A 152 -5.33 -16.50 -17.62
CA LEU A 152 -6.42 -16.05 -16.72
C LEU A 152 -6.47 -16.91 -15.44
N ILE A 153 -6.42 -18.23 -15.56
CA ILE A 153 -6.43 -19.17 -14.42
C ILE A 153 -5.24 -18.89 -13.50
N LEU A 154 -4.06 -18.66 -14.07
CA LEU A 154 -2.85 -18.33 -13.32
C LEU A 154 -3.03 -17.03 -12.52
N GLN A 155 -3.57 -15.97 -13.13
CA GLN A 155 -3.84 -14.70 -12.46
C GLN A 155 -4.81 -14.86 -11.28
N ILE A 156 -5.91 -15.60 -11.48
CA ILE A 156 -6.89 -15.90 -10.42
C ILE A 156 -6.22 -16.70 -9.29
N THR A 157 -5.38 -17.68 -9.64
CA THR A 157 -4.64 -18.50 -8.66
C THR A 157 -3.72 -17.64 -7.79
N VAL A 158 -2.98 -16.71 -8.39
CA VAL A 158 -2.11 -15.77 -7.66
C VAL A 158 -2.92 -14.90 -6.70
N ILE A 159 -4.08 -14.40 -7.12
CA ILE A 159 -4.98 -13.62 -6.24
C ILE A 159 -5.44 -14.45 -5.04
N ILE A 160 -5.83 -15.72 -5.26
CA ILE A 160 -6.25 -16.63 -4.18
C ILE A 160 -5.10 -16.88 -3.20
N ILE A 161 -3.88 -17.11 -3.70
CA ILE A 161 -2.67 -17.26 -2.88
C ILE A 161 -2.40 -15.98 -2.08
N ALA A 162 -2.49 -14.81 -2.72
CA ALA A 162 -2.30 -13.52 -2.07
C ALA A 162 -3.27 -13.32 -0.90
N ILE A 163 -4.57 -13.58 -1.10
CA ILE A 163 -5.59 -13.51 -0.06
C ILE A 163 -5.34 -14.53 1.06
N LYS A 164 -4.83 -15.71 0.73
CA LYS A 164 -4.61 -16.79 1.70
C LYS A 164 -3.37 -16.60 2.57
N TYR A 165 -2.29 -16.02 2.03
CA TYR A 165 -0.98 -15.97 2.67
C TYR A 165 -0.46 -14.57 2.95
N PHE A 166 -0.82 -13.58 2.13
CA PHE A 166 -0.18 -12.26 2.16
C PHE A 166 -1.07 -11.14 2.72
N LEU A 167 -2.31 -11.46 3.12
CA LEU A 167 -3.28 -10.46 3.55
C LEU A 167 -2.79 -9.59 4.73
N TYR A 168 -2.09 -10.18 5.71
CA TYR A 168 -1.54 -9.47 6.87
C TYR A 168 0.01 -9.41 6.84
N PHE A 169 0.63 -9.93 5.79
CA PHE A 169 2.07 -10.14 5.70
C PHE A 169 2.85 -8.85 5.80
N GLU A 170 2.51 -7.85 4.99
CA GLU A 170 3.23 -6.57 4.98
C GLU A 170 3.15 -5.88 6.34
N ALA A 171 1.95 -5.88 6.95
CA ALA A 171 1.70 -5.31 8.25
C ALA A 171 2.60 -5.95 9.32
N TYR A 172 2.61 -7.28 9.39
CA TYR A 172 3.42 -8.04 10.35
C TYR A 172 4.92 -7.95 10.07
N TYR A 173 5.35 -8.12 8.83
CA TYR A 173 6.77 -8.13 8.44
C TYR A 173 7.47 -6.80 8.75
N ILE A 174 6.75 -5.69 8.62
CA ILE A 174 7.22 -4.34 8.94
C ILE A 174 7.07 -4.04 10.43
N HIS A 175 5.98 -4.50 11.05
CA HIS A 175 5.70 -4.30 12.46
C HIS A 175 6.75 -5.00 13.34
N ASP A 176 6.96 -6.29 13.12
CA ASP A 176 7.82 -7.13 13.95
C ASP A 176 9.20 -7.33 13.31
N ASN A 177 10.15 -7.88 14.07
CA ASN A 177 11.54 -8.12 13.68
C ASN A 177 11.80 -9.52 13.11
N THR A 178 10.80 -10.13 12.49
CA THR A 178 10.88 -11.50 11.93
C THR A 178 11.40 -11.56 10.50
N GLY A 179 11.80 -12.77 10.08
CA GLY A 179 12.15 -13.09 8.70
C GLY A 179 10.93 -13.19 7.78
N ILE A 180 11.17 -13.26 6.47
CA ILE A 180 10.10 -13.28 5.46
C ILE A 180 9.24 -14.54 5.58
N ILE A 181 9.87 -15.71 5.69
CA ILE A 181 9.15 -16.99 5.74
C ILE A 181 8.25 -17.06 6.97
N SER A 182 8.78 -16.75 8.16
CA SER A 182 7.99 -16.72 9.39
C SER A 182 6.87 -15.68 9.34
N SER A 183 7.08 -14.55 8.67
CA SER A 183 6.02 -13.55 8.44
C SER A 183 4.91 -14.06 7.51
N ILE A 184 5.24 -14.86 6.49
CA ILE A 184 4.25 -15.48 5.59
C ILE A 184 3.42 -16.50 6.36
N ASP A 185 4.06 -17.35 7.15
CA ASP A 185 3.38 -18.37 7.95
C ASP A 185 2.45 -17.74 8.98
N TYR A 186 2.92 -16.69 9.67
CA TYR A 186 2.12 -15.95 10.64
C TYR A 186 0.94 -15.25 9.96
N SER A 187 1.17 -14.57 8.84
CA SER A 187 0.09 -13.95 8.05
C SER A 187 -0.93 -14.97 7.55
N HIS A 188 -0.49 -16.16 7.18
CA HIS A 188 -1.40 -17.26 6.81
C HIS A 188 -2.28 -17.66 7.99
N GLN A 189 -1.72 -17.80 9.18
CA GLN A 189 -2.46 -18.11 10.41
C GLN A 189 -3.45 -17.00 10.76
N LEU A 190 -3.01 -15.73 10.76
CA LEU A 190 -3.90 -14.58 10.97
C LEU A 190 -5.04 -14.53 9.94
N SER A 191 -4.77 -14.90 8.70
CA SER A 191 -5.77 -14.90 7.63
C SER A 191 -6.88 -15.93 7.88
N LYS A 192 -6.62 -17.05 8.58
CA LYS A 192 -7.66 -18.05 8.86
C LYS A 192 -8.77 -17.44 9.73
N GLY A 193 -9.99 -17.37 9.18
CA GLY A 193 -11.16 -16.80 9.86
C GLY A 193 -11.21 -15.26 9.90
N ASN A 194 -10.20 -14.55 9.40
CA ASN A 194 -10.16 -13.07 9.42
C ASN A 194 -10.05 -12.42 8.04
N ARG A 195 -10.12 -13.17 6.92
CA ARG A 195 -9.98 -12.60 5.56
C ARG A 195 -10.95 -11.44 5.29
N LEU A 196 -12.23 -11.68 5.57
CA LEU A 196 -13.29 -10.69 5.30
C LEU A 196 -13.14 -9.43 6.15
N ARG A 197 -12.47 -9.51 7.31
CA ARG A 197 -12.27 -8.35 8.19
C ARG A 197 -11.33 -7.31 7.61
N LYS A 198 -10.40 -7.72 6.75
CA LYS A 198 -9.56 -6.80 5.98
C LYS A 198 -10.13 -6.49 4.59
N ILE A 199 -10.71 -7.49 3.93
CA ILE A 199 -11.27 -7.32 2.56
C ILE A 199 -12.48 -6.39 2.55
N ILE A 200 -13.47 -6.59 3.43
CA ILE A 200 -14.73 -5.82 3.39
C ILE A 200 -14.47 -4.32 3.61
N PRO A 201 -13.77 -3.87 4.67
CA PRO A 201 -13.47 -2.45 4.84
C PRO A 201 -12.65 -1.87 3.68
N GLY A 202 -11.68 -2.63 3.16
CA GLY A 202 -10.89 -2.21 2.00
C GLY A 202 -11.74 -1.97 0.76
N VAL A 203 -12.65 -2.90 0.43
CA VAL A 203 -13.57 -2.79 -0.71
C VAL A 203 -14.53 -1.62 -0.53
N ILE A 204 -15.10 -1.43 0.67
CA ILE A 204 -15.98 -0.29 0.96
C ILE A 204 -15.25 1.03 0.71
N LEU A 205 -14.01 1.17 1.20
CA LEU A 205 -13.23 2.39 1.01
C LEU A 205 -12.90 2.64 -0.47
N ILE A 206 -12.56 1.59 -1.22
CA ILE A 206 -12.33 1.68 -2.67
C ILE A 206 -13.60 2.14 -3.39
N LEU A 207 -14.76 1.54 -3.10
CA LEU A 207 -16.03 1.89 -3.74
C LEU A 207 -16.43 3.35 -3.50
N ILE A 208 -16.27 3.83 -2.25
CA ILE A 208 -16.51 5.24 -1.91
C ILE A 208 -15.55 6.17 -2.66
N SER A 209 -14.33 5.71 -2.93
CA SER A 209 -13.30 6.49 -3.64
C SER A 209 -13.47 6.48 -5.17
N ILE A 210 -14.08 5.43 -5.76
CA ILE A 210 -14.25 5.29 -7.22
C ILE A 210 -15.14 6.39 -7.80
N ILE A 211 -16.26 6.72 -7.14
CA ILE A 211 -17.22 7.69 -7.67
C ILE A 211 -16.58 9.08 -7.83
N PRO A 212 -15.91 9.65 -6.80
CA PRO A 212 -15.14 10.89 -6.97
C PRO A 212 -14.09 10.79 -8.07
N VAL A 213 -13.33 9.70 -8.15
CA VAL A 213 -12.29 9.51 -9.18
C VAL A 213 -12.89 9.59 -10.59
N LEU A 214 -14.01 8.91 -10.84
CA LEU A 214 -14.65 8.90 -12.16
C LEU A 214 -15.24 10.27 -12.53
N VAL A 215 -15.99 10.89 -11.61
CA VAL A 215 -16.58 12.23 -11.84
C VAL A 215 -15.47 13.25 -12.11
N ILE A 216 -14.38 13.18 -11.35
CA ILE A 216 -13.26 14.09 -11.46
C ILE A 216 -12.45 13.81 -12.72
N ALA A 217 -12.27 12.55 -13.14
CA ALA A 217 -11.58 12.23 -14.39
C ALA A 217 -12.32 12.82 -15.60
N PHE A 218 -13.65 12.68 -15.67
CA PHE A 218 -14.45 13.30 -16.74
C PHE A 218 -14.41 14.83 -16.68
N GLY A 219 -14.52 15.41 -15.48
CA GLY A 219 -14.45 16.87 -15.30
C GLY A 219 -13.07 17.43 -15.65
N ILE A 220 -11.98 16.74 -15.30
CA ILE A 220 -10.60 17.16 -15.61
C ILE A 220 -10.40 17.24 -17.12
N LEU A 221 -10.88 16.27 -17.89
CA LEU A 221 -10.75 16.29 -19.35
C LEU A 221 -11.42 17.54 -19.95
N GLN A 222 -12.65 17.85 -19.53
CA GLN A 222 -13.34 19.06 -19.96
C GLN A 222 -12.62 20.34 -19.55
N VAL A 223 -12.02 20.37 -18.35
CA VAL A 223 -11.25 21.53 -17.88
C VAL A 223 -9.97 21.70 -18.69
N PHE A 224 -9.28 20.63 -19.08
CA PHE A 224 -8.11 20.70 -19.97
C PHE A 224 -8.48 21.22 -21.37
N GLU A 225 -9.65 20.89 -21.89
CA GLU A 225 -10.17 21.45 -23.14
C GLU A 225 -10.44 22.96 -23.01
N MET A 226 -10.93 23.42 -21.85
CA MET A 226 -11.15 24.85 -21.60
C MET A 226 -9.83 25.62 -21.39
N SER A 227 -8.92 25.08 -20.59
CA SER A 227 -7.62 25.68 -20.29
C SER A 227 -6.65 24.67 -19.69
N PHE A 228 -5.49 24.53 -20.33
CA PHE A 228 -4.41 23.69 -19.86
C PHE A 228 -3.97 24.03 -18.42
N TRP A 229 -3.84 25.32 -18.10
CA TRP A 229 -3.41 25.77 -16.78
C TRP A 229 -4.46 25.50 -15.70
N LEU A 230 -5.75 25.65 -16.02
CA LEU A 230 -6.82 25.27 -15.09
C LEU A 230 -6.85 23.76 -14.85
N GLY A 231 -6.62 22.95 -15.90
CA GLY A 231 -6.53 21.50 -15.78
C GLY A 231 -5.44 21.07 -14.80
N ILE A 232 -4.26 21.67 -14.87
CA ILE A 232 -3.15 21.41 -13.92
C ILE A 232 -3.57 21.74 -12.48
N ILE A 233 -4.23 22.88 -12.25
CA ILE A 233 -4.66 23.29 -10.91
C ILE A 233 -5.69 22.29 -10.33
N VAL A 234 -6.66 21.86 -11.14
CA VAL A 234 -7.67 20.89 -10.72
C VAL A 234 -7.03 19.54 -10.38
N VAL A 235 -6.08 19.05 -11.19
CA VAL A 235 -5.32 17.83 -10.91
C VAL A 235 -4.56 17.96 -9.58
N ALA A 236 -3.89 19.09 -9.35
CA ALA A 236 -3.15 19.33 -8.10
C ALA A 236 -4.07 19.28 -6.87
N ILE A 237 -5.25 19.90 -6.93
CA ILE A 237 -6.25 19.84 -5.85
C ILE A 237 -6.74 18.41 -5.64
N PHE A 238 -6.97 17.65 -6.71
CA PHE A 238 -7.42 16.27 -6.60
C PHE A 238 -6.38 15.37 -5.91
N ILE A 239 -5.09 15.58 -6.20
CA ILE A 239 -4.00 14.83 -5.56
C ILE A 239 -4.03 15.01 -4.04
N VAL A 240 -4.43 16.18 -3.53
CA VAL A 240 -4.61 16.39 -2.08
C VAL A 240 -5.60 15.38 -1.51
N GLY A 241 -6.78 15.23 -2.14
CA GLY A 241 -7.79 14.27 -1.72
C GLY A 241 -7.29 12.82 -1.78
N ALA A 242 -6.57 12.45 -2.85
CA ALA A 242 -5.98 11.13 -3.01
C ALA A 242 -4.95 10.81 -1.93
N VAL A 243 -4.09 11.76 -1.56
CA VAL A 243 -3.11 11.62 -0.46
C VAL A 243 -3.82 11.37 0.86
N PHE A 244 -4.83 12.19 1.18
CA PHE A 244 -5.61 12.02 2.41
C PHE A 244 -6.31 10.65 2.48
N ALA A 245 -6.91 10.20 1.37
CA ALA A 245 -7.54 8.88 1.28
C ALA A 245 -6.53 7.73 1.42
N GLY A 246 -5.35 7.87 0.80
CA GLY A 246 -4.26 6.88 0.91
C GLY A 246 -3.75 6.72 2.34
N ILE A 247 -3.54 7.82 3.06
CA ILE A 247 -3.14 7.78 4.48
C ILE A 247 -4.25 7.17 5.35
N TYR A 248 -5.51 7.46 5.05
CA TYR A 248 -6.64 6.84 5.75
C TYR A 248 -6.70 5.32 5.54
N LEU A 249 -6.48 4.86 4.30
CA LEU A 249 -6.39 3.42 3.98
C LEU A 249 -5.27 2.73 4.78
N GLN A 250 -4.09 3.36 4.90
CA GLN A 250 -3.00 2.83 5.72
C GLN A 250 -3.40 2.74 7.20
N THR A 251 -4.06 3.78 7.71
CA THR A 251 -4.53 3.81 9.10
C THR A 251 -5.55 2.71 9.37
N LEU A 252 -6.51 2.52 8.46
CA LEU A 252 -7.51 1.47 8.53
C LEU A 252 -6.86 0.08 8.51
N SER A 253 -5.88 -0.13 7.62
CA SER A 253 -5.12 -1.38 7.56
C SER A 253 -4.37 -1.68 8.86
N SER A 254 -3.70 -0.68 9.47
CA SER A 254 -3.02 -0.82 10.76
C SER A 254 -3.96 -1.18 11.90
N VAL A 255 -5.10 -0.48 11.99
CA VAL A 255 -6.11 -0.72 13.03
C VAL A 255 -6.71 -2.12 12.93
N ILE A 256 -7.03 -2.58 11.72
CA ILE A 256 -7.54 -3.93 11.48
C ILE A 256 -6.48 -4.97 11.83
N PHE A 257 -5.23 -4.76 11.40
CA PHE A 257 -4.11 -5.65 11.68
C PHE A 257 -3.93 -5.84 13.19
N LEU A 258 -3.79 -4.75 13.96
CA LEU A 258 -3.60 -4.82 15.41
C LEU A 258 -4.78 -5.50 16.12
N ASN A 259 -6.02 -5.19 15.75
CA ASN A 259 -7.18 -5.84 16.36
C ASN A 259 -7.24 -7.35 16.07
N VAL A 260 -6.87 -7.76 14.85
CA VAL A 260 -6.83 -9.18 14.47
C VAL A 260 -5.67 -9.90 15.17
N GLU A 261 -4.52 -9.26 15.28
CA GLU A 261 -3.35 -9.79 15.97
C GLU A 261 -3.61 -9.96 17.47
N TYR A 262 -4.17 -8.94 18.14
CA TYR A 262 -4.48 -9.04 19.57
C TYR A 262 -5.53 -10.13 19.87
N ASP A 263 -6.58 -10.27 19.05
CA ASP A 263 -7.54 -11.38 19.16
C ASP A 263 -6.88 -12.74 18.95
N PHE A 264 -5.91 -12.83 18.04
CA PHE A 264 -5.17 -14.06 17.77
C PHE A 264 -4.26 -14.46 18.93
N LEU A 265 -3.47 -13.51 19.46
CA LEU A 265 -2.59 -13.74 20.61
C LEU A 265 -3.39 -14.16 21.85
N LYS A 266 -4.50 -13.46 22.15
CA LYS A 266 -5.39 -13.80 23.28
C LYS A 266 -5.97 -15.21 23.18
N LYS A 267 -6.27 -15.69 21.98
CA LYS A 267 -6.76 -17.06 21.76
C LYS A 267 -5.67 -18.10 21.97
N ARG A 268 -4.44 -17.82 21.53
CA ARG A 268 -3.30 -18.71 21.78
C ARG A 268 -2.97 -18.83 23.26
N GLU A 269 -2.95 -17.71 23.97
CA GLU A 269 -2.75 -17.69 25.42
C GLU A 269 -3.81 -18.53 26.13
N LYS A 270 -5.10 -18.35 25.78
CA LYS A 270 -6.19 -19.13 26.36
C LYS A 270 -6.10 -20.63 26.07
N ASN A 271 -5.55 -21.01 24.91
CA ASN A 271 -5.42 -22.40 24.48
C ASN A 271 -4.11 -23.07 24.97
N ASN A 272 -3.26 -22.37 25.74
CA ASN A 272 -1.90 -22.82 26.09
C ASN A 272 -1.03 -23.18 24.86
N GLU A 273 -1.32 -22.59 23.69
CA GLU A 273 -0.56 -22.77 22.45
C GLU A 273 0.65 -21.82 22.38
N ILE A 274 1.09 -21.29 23.53
CA ILE A 274 2.35 -20.54 23.62
C ILE A 274 3.47 -21.59 23.58
N GLU A 275 3.91 -21.96 22.38
CA GLU A 275 5.21 -22.60 22.24
C GLU A 275 6.25 -21.65 22.83
N GLU A 276 6.97 -22.10 23.87
CA GLU A 276 8.11 -21.42 24.50
C GLU A 276 9.26 -21.10 23.52
N GLY A 277 9.14 -21.41 22.22
CA GLY A 277 10.15 -21.16 21.19
C GLY A 277 10.16 -19.76 20.55
N TYR A 278 9.26 -18.83 20.93
CA TYR A 278 9.18 -17.51 20.27
C TYR A 278 10.25 -16.48 20.72
N TYR A 279 11.02 -16.80 21.77
CA TYR A 279 12.11 -15.93 22.27
C TYR A 279 13.52 -16.44 21.97
N GLU A 280 13.71 -17.68 21.53
CA GLU A 280 15.06 -18.27 21.38
C GLU A 280 15.77 -17.98 20.05
N ASN A 281 15.07 -17.54 18.99
CA ASN A 281 15.73 -17.17 17.72
C ASN A 281 16.03 -15.66 17.63
N LYS A 282 16.64 -15.11 18.69
CA LYS A 282 17.07 -13.71 18.81
C LYS A 282 18.60 -13.53 18.92
N GLU A 283 19.37 -14.39 18.28
CA GLU A 283 20.78 -14.15 17.98
C GLU A 283 21.00 -13.84 16.49
#